data_AF-A0AAV0WPW4-F1
#
_entry.id   AF-A0AAV0WPW4-F1
#
_cell.length_a   1.000
_cell.length_b   1.000
_cell.length_c   1.000
_cell.angle_alpha   90.00
_cell.angle_beta   90.00
_cell.angle_gamma   90.00
#
_symmetry.space_group_name_H-M   'P 1'
#
loop_
_entity.id
_entity.type
_entity.pdbx_description
1 polymer ?
#
loop_
_entity_poly.entity_id
_entity_poly.type
_entity_poly.pdbx_seq_one_letter_code
_entity_poly.pdbx_strand_id
1 'polypeptide(L)'
;MTTSASIFTKLQLRETNNKARGRRFTLEEKLLSLSLYKQSAKCYRLLSKLFTLLGRKSLTNLLSKIPIGTGVDKSLIEVLQKNVSKLNEKHKICVLLFDEVSIEPHLQYDDSTGFISGFEDNGISRTQQFADHALVFMIRGVIKKYKQPICYTFCKSTTSRYDLPNQIKKVVKAIHSTGLKVIATHM
;
A
#
# COMPACT_ATOMS: atom_id res chain seq x y z
N MET A 1 -25.40 16.53 -1.16
CA MET A 1 -25.03 15.15 -1.56
C MET A 1 -23.50 15.06 -1.52
N THR A 2 -22.91 14.03 -0.90
CA THR A 2 -21.45 13.88 -0.90
C THR A 2 -20.93 13.56 -2.31
N THR A 3 -19.65 13.85 -2.59
CA THR A 3 -19.04 13.55 -3.90
C THR A 3 -19.17 12.07 -4.25
N SER A 4 -18.90 11.18 -3.28
CA SER A 4 -19.02 9.73 -3.45
C SER A 4 -20.46 9.30 -3.75
N ALA A 5 -21.46 9.89 -3.08
CA ALA A 5 -22.86 9.60 -3.36
C ALA A 5 -23.26 10.06 -4.77
N SER A 6 -22.79 11.23 -5.21
CA SER A 6 -23.04 11.71 -6.58
C SER A 6 -22.43 10.80 -7.64
N ILE A 7 -21.17 10.36 -7.45
CA ILE A 7 -20.50 9.40 -8.34
C ILE A 7 -21.30 8.09 -8.40
N PHE A 8 -21.70 7.56 -7.23
CA PHE A 8 -22.47 6.34 -7.15
C PHE A 8 -23.81 6.44 -7.88
N THR A 9 -24.60 7.49 -7.60
CA THR A 9 -25.91 7.68 -8.22
C THR A 9 -25.79 7.86 -9.74
N LYS A 10 -24.83 8.66 -10.21
CA LYS A 10 -24.56 8.83 -11.66
C LYS A 10 -24.21 7.50 -12.33
N LEU A 11 -23.36 6.69 -11.68
CA LEU A 11 -23.02 5.35 -12.17
C LEU A 11 -24.26 4.46 -12.30
N GLN A 12 -25.13 4.44 -11.28
CA GLN A 12 -26.35 3.63 -11.32
C GLN A 12 -27.28 4.06 -12.45
N LEU A 13 -27.52 5.37 -12.60
CA LEU A 13 -28.40 5.88 -13.66
C LEU A 13 -27.85 5.60 -15.07
N ARG A 14 -26.52 5.70 -15.26
CA ARG A 14 -25.88 5.51 -16.56
C ARG A 14 -25.81 4.05 -16.99
N GLU A 15 -25.44 3.13 -16.08
CA GLU A 15 -25.02 1.78 -16.44
C GLU A 15 -26.02 0.67 -16.11
N THR A 16 -27.08 0.96 -15.35
CA THR A 16 -28.04 -0.09 -14.93
C THR A 16 -28.83 -0.66 -16.10
N ASN A 17 -29.20 0.19 -17.06
CA ASN A 17 -29.92 -0.23 -18.26
C ASN A 17 -29.02 -0.98 -19.27
N ASN A 18 -27.70 -0.93 -19.09
CA ASN A 18 -26.76 -1.63 -19.96
C ASN A 18 -26.59 -3.09 -19.53
N LYS A 19 -26.45 -3.98 -20.53
CA LYS A 19 -26.06 -5.38 -20.29
C LYS A 19 -24.72 -5.45 -19.54
N ALA A 20 -24.56 -6.43 -18.66
CA ALA A 20 -23.39 -6.53 -17.77
C ALA A 20 -22.02 -6.40 -18.50
N ARG A 21 -21.86 -7.01 -19.68
CA ARG A 21 -20.63 -6.94 -20.50
C ARG A 21 -20.44 -5.59 -21.24
N GLY A 22 -21.52 -4.84 -21.45
CA GLY A 22 -21.51 -3.53 -22.09
C GLY A 22 -21.18 -2.38 -21.13
N ARG A 23 -21.21 -2.63 -19.82
CA ARG A 23 -20.99 -1.59 -18.81
C ARG A 23 -19.58 -1.02 -18.88
N ARG A 24 -19.45 0.30 -18.70
CA ARG A 24 -18.18 1.01 -18.68
C ARG A 24 -18.04 1.82 -17.40
N PHE A 25 -16.84 1.79 -16.83
CA PHE A 25 -16.55 2.43 -15.54
C PHE A 25 -15.37 3.39 -15.66
N THR A 26 -15.54 4.59 -15.12
CA THR A 26 -14.49 5.61 -15.01
C THR A 26 -13.50 5.24 -13.90
N LEU A 27 -12.36 5.94 -13.82
CA LEU A 27 -11.38 5.69 -12.76
C LEU A 27 -11.95 6.00 -11.37
N GLU A 28 -12.70 7.08 -11.22
CA GLU A 28 -13.32 7.46 -9.94
C GLU A 28 -14.33 6.42 -9.46
N GLU A 29 -15.15 5.89 -10.36
CA GLU A 29 -16.12 4.82 -10.05
C GLU A 29 -15.41 3.52 -9.65
N LYS A 30 -14.27 3.22 -10.30
CA LYS A 30 -13.41 2.09 -9.94
C LYS A 30 -12.81 2.26 -8.54
N LEU A 31 -12.29 3.45 -8.22
CA LEU A 31 -11.72 3.77 -6.92
C LEU A 31 -12.77 3.76 -5.81
N LEU A 32 -13.98 4.27 -6.08
CA LEU A 32 -15.11 4.18 -5.16
C LEU A 32 -15.49 2.73 -4.87
N SER A 33 -15.63 1.92 -5.91
CA SER A 33 -15.93 0.49 -5.79
C SER A 33 -14.83 -0.26 -5.02
N LEU A 34 -13.56 0.06 -5.29
CA LEU A 34 -12.43 -0.50 -4.58
C LEU A 34 -12.45 -0.13 -3.09
N SER A 35 -12.78 1.12 -2.76
CA SER A 35 -12.89 1.60 -1.38
C SER A 35 -13.97 0.84 -0.61
N LEU A 36 -15.14 0.65 -1.22
CA LEU A 36 -16.23 -0.15 -0.63
C LEU A 36 -15.82 -1.62 -0.43
N TYR A 37 -15.12 -2.20 -1.41
CA TYR A 37 -14.64 -3.57 -1.33
C TYR A 37 -13.61 -3.76 -0.21
N LYS A 38 -12.68 -2.82 -0.05
CA LYS A 38 -11.66 -2.85 1.01
C LYS A 38 -12.24 -2.66 2.40
N GLN A 39 -13.34 -1.91 2.54
CA GLN A 39 -14.06 -1.78 3.80
C GLN A 39 -14.74 -3.10 4.20
N SER A 40 -15.41 -3.79 3.26
CA SER A 40 -15.99 -5.10 3.51
C SER A 40 -16.29 -5.87 2.23
N ALA A 41 -15.51 -6.91 1.96
CA ALA A 41 -15.70 -7.78 0.80
C ALA A 41 -17.02 -8.58 0.84
N LYS A 42 -17.55 -8.83 2.05
CA LYS A 42 -18.85 -9.49 2.27
C LYS A 42 -20.00 -8.55 1.92
N CYS A 43 -19.98 -7.34 2.47
CA CYS A 43 -20.99 -6.31 2.17
C CYS A 43 -20.96 -5.94 0.68
N TYR A 44 -19.77 -5.74 0.11
CA TYR A 44 -19.62 -5.44 -1.31
C TYR A 44 -20.24 -6.53 -2.20
N ARG A 45 -20.10 -7.82 -1.83
CA ARG A 45 -20.74 -8.92 -2.57
C ARG A 45 -22.27 -8.84 -2.53
N LEU A 46 -22.85 -8.48 -1.39
CA LEU A 46 -24.28 -8.24 -1.28
C LEU A 46 -24.70 -7.06 -2.17
N LEU A 47 -24.01 -5.92 -2.04
CA LEU A 47 -24.29 -4.71 -2.83
C LEU A 47 -24.15 -4.96 -4.34
N SER A 48 -23.18 -5.76 -4.77
CA SER A 48 -22.99 -6.09 -6.20
C SER A 48 -24.12 -6.90 -6.82
N LYS A 49 -25.00 -7.51 -6.01
CA LYS A 49 -26.23 -8.16 -6.48
C LYS A 49 -27.39 -7.17 -6.64
N LEU A 50 -27.36 -6.08 -5.86
CA LEU A 50 -28.43 -5.08 -5.82
C LEU A 50 -28.15 -3.89 -6.75
N PHE A 51 -26.88 -3.56 -6.95
CA PHE A 51 -26.43 -2.38 -7.67
C PHE A 51 -25.44 -2.72 -8.78
N THR A 52 -25.36 -1.83 -9.76
CA THR A 52 -24.36 -1.87 -10.82
C THR A 52 -22.99 -1.49 -10.26
N LEU A 53 -22.21 -2.50 -9.89
CA LEU A 53 -20.87 -2.38 -9.32
C LEU A 53 -19.84 -3.20 -10.09
N LEU A 54 -18.56 -2.90 -9.88
CA LEU A 54 -17.46 -3.65 -10.50
C LEU A 54 -17.38 -5.08 -9.97
N GLY A 55 -17.06 -6.01 -10.87
CA GLY A 55 -16.71 -7.38 -10.50
C GLY A 55 -15.39 -7.46 -9.73
N ARG A 56 -15.27 -8.47 -8.85
CA ARG A 56 -14.06 -8.70 -8.04
C ARG A 56 -12.79 -8.79 -8.88
N LYS A 57 -12.83 -9.52 -10.01
CA LYS A 57 -11.69 -9.65 -10.93
C LYS A 57 -11.18 -8.30 -11.41
N SER A 58 -12.07 -7.38 -11.76
CA SER A 58 -11.70 -6.03 -12.20
C SER A 58 -11.05 -5.20 -11.09
N LEU A 59 -11.50 -5.38 -9.84
CA LEU A 59 -10.88 -4.73 -8.67
C LEU A 59 -9.48 -5.31 -8.38
N THR A 60 -9.32 -6.63 -8.45
CA THR A 60 -8.01 -7.29 -8.30
C THR A 60 -7.05 -6.85 -9.40
N ASN A 61 -7.50 -6.82 -10.66
CA ASN A 61 -6.70 -6.32 -11.79
C ASN A 61 -6.36 -4.83 -11.69
N LEU A 62 -7.12 -4.05 -10.93
CA LEU A 62 -6.78 -2.65 -10.66
C LEU A 62 -5.65 -2.57 -9.63
N LEU A 63 -5.73 -3.38 -8.57
CA LEU A 63 -4.69 -3.46 -7.54
C LEU A 63 -3.37 -4.01 -8.08
N SER A 64 -3.42 -5.00 -8.98
CA SER A 64 -2.21 -5.60 -9.58
C SER A 64 -1.38 -4.61 -10.40
N LYS A 65 -1.92 -3.43 -10.72
CA LYS A 65 -1.18 -2.35 -11.40
C LYS A 65 -0.26 -1.56 -10.47
N ILE A 66 -0.35 -1.78 -9.17
CA ILE A 66 0.47 -1.11 -8.17
C ILE A 66 1.51 -2.14 -7.70
N PRO A 67 2.69 -2.22 -8.34
CA PRO A 67 3.74 -3.11 -7.87
C PRO A 67 4.23 -2.62 -6.51
N ILE A 68 4.24 -3.52 -5.53
CA ILE A 68 4.79 -3.26 -4.21
C ILE A 68 5.85 -4.33 -3.99
N GLY A 69 7.11 -3.88 -3.91
CA GLY A 69 8.26 -4.74 -3.67
C GLY A 69 8.88 -4.49 -2.30
N THR A 70 9.88 -5.31 -1.98
CA THR A 70 10.75 -5.16 -0.82
C THR A 70 11.62 -3.89 -0.94
N GLY A 71 11.95 -3.30 0.20
CA GLY A 71 12.69 -2.05 0.27
C GLY A 71 11.85 -0.81 -0.03
N VAL A 72 12.53 0.30 -0.32
CA VAL A 72 11.90 1.60 -0.54
C VAL A 72 11.47 1.73 -2.00
N ASP A 73 10.15 1.74 -2.24
CA ASP A 73 9.58 1.97 -3.57
C ASP A 73 9.63 3.45 -3.98
N LYS A 74 10.12 3.72 -5.19
CA LYS A 74 10.25 5.10 -5.71
C LYS A 74 8.89 5.73 -5.97
N SER A 75 7.95 4.96 -6.51
CA SER A 75 6.60 5.46 -6.85
C SER A 75 5.86 5.92 -5.60
N LEU A 76 6.01 5.18 -4.49
CA LEU A 76 5.48 5.55 -3.19
C LEU A 76 6.09 6.86 -2.66
N ILE A 77 7.42 7.02 -2.76
CA ILE A 77 8.12 8.23 -2.32
C ILE A 77 7.68 9.46 -3.13
N GLU A 78 7.50 9.33 -4.45
CA GLU A 78 6.99 10.42 -5.30
C GLU A 78 5.56 10.82 -4.93
N VAL A 79 4.68 9.85 -4.68
CA VAL A 79 3.31 10.12 -4.21
C VAL A 79 3.33 10.79 -2.84
N LEU A 80 4.21 10.33 -1.95
CA LEU A 80 4.37 10.91 -0.62
C LEU A 80 4.86 12.37 -0.71
N GLN A 81 5.84 12.66 -1.57
CA GLN A 81 6.32 14.03 -1.81
C GLN A 81 5.20 14.97 -2.27
N LYS A 82 4.33 14.51 -3.19
CA LYS A 82 3.15 15.28 -3.65
C LYS A 82 2.12 15.53 -2.55
N ASN A 83 2.03 14.64 -1.58
CA ASN A 83 1.14 14.82 -0.43
C ASN A 83 1.77 15.76 0.62
N VAL A 84 3.08 15.66 0.82
CA VAL A 84 3.84 16.47 1.77
C VAL A 84 3.94 17.93 1.32
N SER A 85 3.99 18.21 0.01
CA SER A 85 3.98 19.58 -0.52
C SER A 85 2.72 20.36 -0.15
N LYS A 86 1.60 19.66 0.13
CA LYS A 86 0.33 20.24 0.57
C LYS A 86 0.24 20.42 2.09
N LEU A 87 1.25 19.96 2.85
CA LEU A 87 1.27 20.07 4.31
C LEU A 87 1.97 21.35 4.76
N ASN A 88 1.41 21.97 5.80
CA ASN A 88 2.08 23.05 6.54
C ASN A 88 3.38 22.54 7.17
N GLU A 89 4.39 23.41 7.32
CA GLU A 89 5.71 23.04 7.88
C GLU A 89 5.62 22.33 9.23
N LYS A 90 4.75 22.79 10.14
CA LYS A 90 4.52 22.13 11.43
C LYS A 90 4.03 20.69 11.29
N HIS A 91 3.24 20.39 10.26
CA HIS A 91 2.69 19.05 10.03
C HIS A 91 3.67 18.09 9.35
N LYS A 92 4.85 18.57 8.93
CA LYS A 92 5.90 17.72 8.31
C LYS A 92 6.77 16.98 9.33
N ILE A 93 6.60 17.28 10.62
CA ILE A 93 7.34 16.63 11.71
C ILE A 93 6.77 15.23 11.96
N CYS A 94 7.62 14.21 11.84
CA CYS A 94 7.25 12.82 12.02
C CYS A 94 8.28 12.02 12.82
N VAL A 95 7.86 10.85 13.27
CA VAL A 95 8.67 9.81 13.90
C VAL A 95 8.69 8.60 12.96
N LEU A 96 9.84 7.97 12.83
CA LEU A 96 9.98 6.69 12.14
C LEU A 96 9.76 5.56 13.14
N LEU A 97 8.77 4.72 12.88
CA LEU A 97 8.47 3.50 13.61
C LEU A 97 8.99 2.31 12.79
N PHE A 98 9.55 1.30 13.44
CA PHE A 98 9.88 0.05 12.76
C PHE A 98 9.80 -1.13 13.71
N ASP A 99 9.26 -2.24 13.23
CA ASP A 99 9.10 -3.45 14.04
C ASP A 99 9.19 -4.70 13.16
N GLU A 100 9.57 -5.82 13.77
CA GLU A 100 9.64 -7.13 13.13
C GLU A 100 8.35 -7.91 13.38
N VAL A 101 7.73 -8.36 12.30
CA VAL A 101 6.49 -9.16 12.34
C VAL A 101 6.81 -10.58 11.93
N SER A 102 6.55 -11.55 12.81
CA SER A 102 6.68 -12.96 12.46
C SER A 102 5.68 -13.36 11.38
N ILE A 103 6.16 -14.08 10.37
CA ILE A 103 5.40 -14.60 9.23
C ILE A 103 5.67 -16.09 9.08
N GLU A 104 4.72 -16.81 8.49
CA GLU A 104 4.90 -18.23 8.18
C GLU A 104 5.90 -18.38 7.02
N PRO A 105 7.00 -19.13 7.17
CA PRO A 105 7.94 -19.38 6.10
C PRO A 105 7.28 -20.17 4.97
N HIS A 106 7.09 -19.53 3.83
CA HIS A 106 6.41 -20.15 2.69
C HIS A 106 6.95 -19.60 1.37
N LEU A 107 7.21 -20.48 0.40
CA LEU A 107 7.55 -20.07 -0.96
C LEU A 107 6.31 -20.03 -1.84
N GLN A 108 6.10 -18.89 -2.48
CA GLN A 108 5.02 -18.72 -3.43
C GLN A 108 5.58 -18.20 -4.76
N TYR A 109 5.31 -18.94 -5.83
CA TYR A 109 5.57 -18.49 -7.19
C TYR A 109 4.41 -17.64 -7.70
N ASP A 110 4.70 -16.46 -8.21
CA ASP A 110 3.75 -15.61 -8.92
C ASP A 110 3.96 -15.76 -10.43
N ASP A 111 3.03 -16.46 -11.10
CA ASP A 111 3.04 -16.69 -12.55
C ASP A 111 3.04 -15.38 -13.35
N SER A 112 2.45 -14.31 -12.80
CA SER A 112 2.28 -13.05 -13.52
C SER A 112 3.57 -12.24 -13.60
N THR A 113 4.43 -12.36 -12.59
CA THR A 113 5.73 -11.68 -12.54
C THR A 113 6.90 -12.63 -12.77
N GLY A 114 6.66 -13.94 -12.80
CA GLY A 114 7.71 -14.97 -12.85
C GLY A 114 8.61 -14.94 -11.61
N PHE A 115 8.09 -14.48 -10.47
CA PHE A 115 8.88 -14.22 -9.26
C PHE A 115 8.51 -15.20 -8.14
N ILE A 116 9.53 -15.83 -7.55
CA ILE A 116 9.35 -16.63 -6.35
C ILE A 116 9.52 -15.71 -5.13
N SER A 117 8.47 -15.57 -4.33
CA SER A 117 8.46 -14.86 -3.04
C SER A 117 8.68 -15.84 -1.87
N GLY A 118 9.04 -15.32 -0.69
CA GLY A 118 9.23 -16.13 0.54
C GLY A 118 10.68 -16.33 1.00
N PHE A 119 11.63 -15.75 0.27
CA PHE A 119 13.03 -15.72 0.70
C PHE A 119 13.35 -14.42 1.43
N GLU A 120 14.42 -14.45 2.24
CA GLU A 120 15.02 -13.27 2.83
C GLU A 120 15.48 -12.30 1.74
N ASP A 121 15.04 -11.05 1.87
CA ASP A 121 15.21 -9.98 0.90
C ASP A 121 15.18 -8.62 1.59
N ASN A 122 16.34 -7.96 1.63
CA ASN A 122 16.49 -6.64 2.23
C ASN A 122 16.27 -5.48 1.23
N GLY A 123 15.70 -5.77 0.05
CA GLY A 123 15.45 -4.81 -1.02
C GLY A 123 16.70 -4.47 -1.85
N ILE A 124 17.85 -5.10 -1.59
CA ILE A 124 19.11 -4.90 -2.32
C ILE A 124 19.72 -6.25 -2.69
N SER A 125 19.79 -7.14 -1.72
CA SER A 125 20.29 -8.49 -1.83
C SER A 125 19.24 -9.47 -1.34
N ARG A 126 19.14 -10.58 -2.04
CA ARG A 126 18.26 -11.69 -1.69
C ARG A 126 19.11 -12.92 -1.43
N THR A 127 18.80 -13.65 -0.37
CA THR A 127 19.46 -14.91 -0.04
C THR A 127 18.54 -16.09 -0.36
N GLN A 128 19.07 -17.32 -0.29
CA GLN A 128 18.25 -18.54 -0.41
C GLN A 128 17.71 -19.03 0.95
N GLN A 129 17.73 -18.16 1.97
CA GLN A 129 17.12 -18.47 3.26
C GLN A 129 15.63 -18.14 3.21
N PHE A 130 14.81 -18.98 3.84
CA PHE A 130 13.38 -18.70 4.02
C PHE A 130 13.20 -17.56 5.00
N ALA A 131 12.36 -16.58 4.63
CA ALA A 131 11.99 -15.51 5.54
C ALA A 131 10.91 -16.00 6.50
N ASP A 132 11.13 -15.76 7.79
CA ASP A 132 10.21 -16.04 8.90
C ASP A 132 9.79 -14.73 9.62
N HIS A 133 10.40 -13.60 9.25
CA HIS A 133 10.05 -12.27 9.76
C HIS A 133 10.03 -11.23 8.64
N ALA A 134 9.15 -10.23 8.79
CA ALA A 134 9.11 -9.04 7.97
C ALA A 134 9.42 -7.81 8.82
N LEU A 135 10.49 -7.09 8.49
CA LEU A 135 10.81 -5.80 9.11
C LEU A 135 10.03 -4.71 8.38
N VAL A 136 9.14 -4.02 9.08
CA VAL A 136 8.25 -3.01 8.50
C VAL A 136 8.59 -1.63 9.03
N PHE A 137 8.78 -0.67 8.14
CA PHE A 137 9.00 0.73 8.49
C PHE A 137 7.75 1.57 8.22
N MET A 138 7.34 2.36 9.20
CA MET A 138 6.16 3.22 9.15
C MET A 138 6.48 4.62 9.66
N ILE A 139 5.98 5.65 9.00
CA ILE A 139 6.05 7.01 9.54
C ILE A 139 4.79 7.33 10.33
N ARG A 140 4.96 8.06 11.42
CA ARG A 140 3.87 8.61 12.22
C ARG A 140 4.05 10.12 12.38
N GLY A 141 3.06 10.90 11.98
CA GLY A 141 3.06 12.34 12.21
C GLY A 141 2.92 12.68 13.70
N VAL A 142 3.70 13.66 14.17
CA VAL A 142 3.70 14.10 15.58
C VAL A 142 2.54 15.05 15.85
N ILE A 143 2.47 16.13 15.06
CA ILE A 143 1.44 17.15 15.22
C ILE A 143 0.15 16.71 14.52
N LYS A 144 0.24 16.39 13.22
CA LYS A 144 -0.88 15.83 12.48
C LYS A 144 -0.88 14.30 12.67
N LYS A 145 -1.97 13.76 13.19
CA LYS A 145 -2.13 12.31 13.36
C LYS A 145 -2.31 11.64 12.00
N TYR A 146 -1.24 11.08 11.46
CA TYR A 146 -1.26 10.17 10.32
C TYR A 146 -0.24 9.05 10.53
N LYS A 147 -0.49 7.90 9.90
CA LYS A 147 0.40 6.75 9.88
C LYS A 147 0.46 6.21 8.45
N GLN A 148 1.65 5.90 7.95
CA GLN A 148 1.83 5.38 6.60
C GLN A 148 3.02 4.43 6.55
N PRO A 149 2.84 3.15 6.14
CA PRO A 149 3.95 2.27 5.86
C PRO A 149 4.77 2.81 4.68
N ILE A 150 6.09 2.78 4.79
CA ILE A 150 7.04 3.31 3.81
C ILE A 150 7.76 2.19 3.07
N CYS A 151 8.19 1.17 3.79
CA CYS A 151 8.84 0.02 3.19
C CYS A 151 8.77 -1.18 4.12
N TYR A 152 9.04 -2.34 3.56
CA TYR A 152 9.24 -3.56 4.32
C TYR A 152 10.39 -4.35 3.70
N THR A 153 11.03 -5.17 4.51
CA THR A 153 12.05 -6.14 4.10
C THR A 153 11.75 -7.48 4.74
N PHE A 154 12.27 -8.55 4.15
CA PHE A 154 12.14 -9.91 4.68
C PHE A 154 13.47 -10.38 5.23
N CYS A 155 13.45 -11.03 6.39
CA CYS A 155 14.65 -11.53 7.05
C CYS A 155 14.40 -12.91 7.67
N LYS A 156 15.49 -13.63 7.91
CA LYS A 156 15.48 -14.86 8.70
C LYS A 156 15.87 -14.58 10.15
N SER A 157 14.99 -14.96 11.05
CA SER A 157 14.97 -14.74 12.50
C SER A 157 15.01 -13.26 12.90
N THR A 158 16.16 -12.60 12.78
CA THR A 158 16.30 -11.19 13.17
C THR A 158 17.17 -10.48 12.16
N THR A 159 16.82 -9.24 11.84
CA THR A 159 17.63 -8.42 10.95
C THR A 159 19.05 -8.28 11.52
N SER A 160 20.05 -8.56 10.69
CA SER A 160 21.45 -8.46 11.11
C SER A 160 21.76 -7.09 11.74
N ARG A 161 22.50 -7.11 12.86
CA ARG A 161 22.94 -5.90 13.58
C ARG A 161 23.63 -4.87 12.68
N TYR A 162 24.25 -5.33 11.60
CA TYR A 162 24.90 -4.45 10.62
C TYR A 162 23.94 -3.91 9.55
N ASP A 163 22.92 -4.68 9.18
CA ASP A 163 22.00 -4.29 8.11
C ASP A 163 20.89 -3.35 8.61
N LEU A 164 20.38 -3.55 9.83
CA LEU A 164 19.32 -2.71 10.40
C LEU A 164 19.69 -1.21 10.42
N PRO A 165 20.87 -0.77 10.93
CA PRO A 165 21.25 0.64 10.88
C PRO A 165 21.39 1.18 9.45
N ASN A 166 21.81 0.34 8.51
CA ASN A 166 21.94 0.72 7.10
C ASN A 166 20.57 0.89 6.45
N GLN A 167 19.61 0.01 6.74
CA GLN A 167 18.23 0.12 6.30
C GLN A 167 17.58 1.38 6.90
N ILE A 168 17.70 1.61 8.21
CA ILE A 168 17.19 2.83 8.87
C ILE A 168 17.75 4.09 8.19
N LYS A 169 19.07 4.18 7.98
CA LYS A 169 19.69 5.33 7.30
C LYS A 169 19.14 5.55 5.89
N LYS A 170 18.91 4.48 5.12
CA LYS A 170 18.33 4.56 3.77
C LYS A 170 16.90 5.07 3.81
N VAL A 171 16.08 4.52 4.71
CA VAL A 171 14.67 4.91 4.88
C VAL A 171 14.55 6.36 5.34
N VAL A 172 15.36 6.79 6.31
CA VAL A 172 15.40 8.18 6.79
C VAL A 172 15.79 9.14 5.66
N LYS A 173 16.80 8.81 4.85
CA LYS A 173 17.17 9.62 3.67
C LYS A 173 16.02 9.73 2.66
N ALA A 174 15.33 8.62 2.38
CA ALA A 174 14.19 8.61 1.47
C ALA A 174 12.98 9.39 2.02
N ILE A 175 12.74 9.36 3.34
CA ILE A 175 11.69 10.17 3.96
C ILE A 175 12.05 11.66 3.89
N HIS A 176 13.29 12.02 4.18
CA HIS A 176 13.72 13.42 4.11
C HIS A 176 13.64 14.01 2.70
N SER A 177 13.89 13.23 1.65
CA SER A 177 13.76 13.71 0.28
C SER A 177 12.30 14.09 -0.09
N THR A 178 11.31 13.59 0.64
CA THR A 178 9.90 14.01 0.47
C THR A 178 9.57 15.37 1.08
N GLY A 179 10.47 15.91 1.93
CA GLY A 179 10.25 17.12 2.71
C GLY A 179 9.75 16.88 4.14
N LEU A 180 9.56 15.61 4.54
CA LEU A 180 9.27 15.25 5.93
C LEU A 180 10.51 15.40 6.81
N LYS A 181 10.28 15.69 8.10
CA LYS A 181 11.32 15.91 9.11
C LYS A 181 11.18 14.83 10.19
N VAL A 182 12.01 13.78 10.08
CA VAL A 182 12.11 12.74 11.10
C VAL A 182 12.87 13.29 12.30
N ILE A 183 12.22 13.34 13.47
CA ILE A 183 12.85 13.85 14.71
C ILE A 183 13.22 12.76 15.71
N ALA A 184 12.66 11.57 15.56
CA ALA A 184 12.93 10.43 16.42
C ALA A 184 12.69 9.12 15.66
N THR A 185 13.31 8.07 16.15
CA THR A 185 13.08 6.68 15.73
C THR A 185 12.57 5.89 16.93
N HIS A 186 11.55 5.06 16.72
CA HIS A 186 11.00 4.17 17.73
C HIS A 186 10.94 2.77 17.15
N MET A 187 11.42 1.79 17.92
CA MET A 187 11.19 0.38 17.66
C MET A 187 9.87 0.02 18.31
#